data_AF-A0A9E2SCB4-F1
#
_entry.id   AF-A0A9E2SCB4-F1
#
_cell.length_a   1.000
_cell.length_b   1.000
_cell.length_c   1.000
_cell.angle_alpha   90.00
_cell.angle_beta   90.00
_cell.angle_gamma   90.00
#
_symmetry.space_group_name_H-M   'P 1'
#
loop_
_entity.id
_entity.type
_entity.pdbx_description
1 polymer ?
#
loop_
_entity_poly.entity_id
_entity_poly.type
_entity_poly.pdbx_seq_one_letter_code
_entity_poly.pdbx_strand_id
1 'polypeptide(L)'
;MDDKISQIIVGPNSSWKNLVEELKNSSEYEIVDECHQHFPSCKCYLVLSRTELQGKVYEKRLVLTMSFLVEYFTCYFEELVHFNELDVLPFRVIYNKTSTNANSYEEINSRIIEIASKNFSTHKYLDHYPLFSQRLDAVYPYTDDYTTIVSLFTLLFNGYEKLEQVEVFE
;
A
#
# COMPACT_ATOMS: atom_id res chain seq x y z
N MET A 1 -20.45 19.92 -6.93
CA MET A 1 -19.56 19.31 -7.96
C MET A 1 -19.14 17.90 -7.55
N ASP A 2 -19.21 17.57 -6.25
CA ASP A 2 -18.82 16.29 -5.63
C ASP A 2 -19.64 15.06 -6.05
N ASP A 3 -20.87 15.24 -6.57
CA ASP A 3 -21.74 14.11 -6.93
C ASP A 3 -21.36 13.39 -8.23
N LYS A 4 -20.82 14.08 -9.23
CA LYS A 4 -20.61 13.45 -10.56
C LYS A 4 -19.42 12.49 -10.58
N ILE A 5 -18.32 12.87 -9.94
CA ILE A 5 -17.11 12.05 -9.84
C ILE A 5 -17.38 10.84 -8.94
N SER A 6 -18.06 11.06 -7.81
CA SER A 6 -18.48 9.99 -6.90
C SER A 6 -19.43 8.99 -7.57
N GLN A 7 -20.32 9.44 -8.47
CA GLN A 7 -21.20 8.52 -9.22
C GLN A 7 -20.46 7.72 -10.30
N ILE A 8 -19.43 8.30 -10.93
CA ILE A 8 -18.63 7.58 -11.95
C ILE A 8 -17.70 6.55 -11.28
N ILE A 9 -17.18 6.87 -10.10
CA ILE A 9 -16.17 6.05 -9.39
C ILE A 9 -16.80 5.08 -8.38
N VAL A 10 -17.87 5.48 -7.70
CA VAL A 10 -18.52 4.73 -6.59
C VAL A 10 -20.02 4.50 -6.85
N GLY A 11 -20.46 4.75 -8.08
CA GLY A 11 -21.80 4.39 -8.50
C GLY A 11 -22.08 2.88 -8.31
N PRO A 12 -23.35 2.47 -8.22
CA PRO A 12 -23.73 1.10 -7.90
C PRO A 12 -23.19 0.03 -8.87
N ASN A 13 -22.70 0.42 -10.04
CA ASN A 13 -22.14 -0.43 -11.10
C ASN A 13 -20.72 0.00 -11.55
N SER A 14 -19.93 0.67 -10.72
CA SER A 14 -18.57 1.08 -11.11
C SER A 14 -17.58 -0.09 -11.15
N SER A 15 -16.58 -0.03 -12.03
CA SER A 15 -15.51 -1.05 -12.09
C SER A 15 -14.76 -1.20 -10.76
N TRP A 16 -14.63 -0.11 -10.00
CA TRP A 16 -14.03 -0.15 -8.67
C TRP A 16 -14.86 -0.96 -7.69
N LYS A 17 -16.18 -0.70 -7.63
CA LYS A 17 -17.08 -1.42 -6.74
C LYS A 17 -17.10 -2.92 -7.07
N ASN A 18 -17.16 -3.27 -8.35
CA ASN A 18 -17.09 -4.67 -8.80
C ASN A 18 -15.77 -5.33 -8.38
N LEU A 19 -14.65 -4.63 -8.55
CA LEU A 19 -13.34 -5.10 -8.09
C LEU A 19 -13.34 -5.36 -6.58
N VAL A 20 -13.82 -4.41 -5.77
CA VAL A 20 -13.84 -4.54 -4.30
C VAL A 20 -14.76 -5.68 -3.85
N GLU A 21 -15.92 -5.84 -4.49
CA GLU A 21 -16.83 -6.97 -4.23
C GLU A 21 -16.20 -8.30 -4.61
N GLU A 22 -15.51 -8.39 -5.76
CA GLU A 22 -14.79 -9.59 -6.18
C GLU A 22 -13.65 -9.93 -5.20
N LEU A 23 -12.91 -8.93 -4.70
CA LEU A 23 -11.91 -9.12 -3.64
C LEU A 23 -12.54 -9.63 -2.33
N LYS A 24 -13.66 -9.04 -1.89
CA LYS A 24 -14.38 -9.48 -0.68
C LYS A 24 -14.90 -10.92 -0.79
N ASN A 25 -15.33 -11.34 -1.97
CA ASN A 25 -15.87 -12.68 -2.20
C ASN A 25 -14.78 -13.75 -2.41
N SER A 26 -13.56 -13.34 -2.78
CA SER A 26 -12.45 -14.23 -3.13
C SER A 26 -11.42 -14.41 -2.03
N SER A 27 -11.43 -13.53 -1.02
CA SER A 27 -10.46 -13.47 0.05
C SER A 27 -11.06 -13.88 1.39
N GLU A 28 -10.29 -14.55 2.24
CA GLU A 28 -10.64 -14.77 3.65
C GLU A 28 -10.31 -13.56 4.55
N TYR A 29 -9.58 -12.58 4.01
CA TYR A 29 -9.11 -11.40 4.73
C TYR A 29 -10.14 -10.26 4.70
N GLU A 30 -10.13 -9.44 5.75
CA GLU A 30 -10.90 -8.20 5.78
C GLU A 30 -10.42 -7.24 4.68
N ILE A 31 -11.37 -6.77 3.85
CA ILE A 31 -11.13 -5.77 2.80
C ILE A 31 -11.66 -4.42 3.26
N VAL A 32 -10.77 -3.43 3.34
CA VAL A 32 -11.12 -2.03 3.61
C VAL A 32 -11.04 -1.23 2.32
N ASP A 33 -12.13 -0.55 1.96
CA ASP A 33 -12.21 0.34 0.80
C ASP A 33 -12.02 1.80 1.27
N GLU A 34 -10.94 2.43 0.80
CA GLU A 34 -10.57 3.82 1.07
C GLU A 34 -10.67 4.70 -0.18
N CYS A 35 -11.39 4.28 -1.24
CA CYS A 35 -11.40 5.05 -2.49
C CYS A 35 -11.79 6.53 -2.31
N HIS A 36 -12.74 6.82 -1.42
CA HIS A 36 -13.17 8.20 -1.13
C HIS A 36 -12.08 9.11 -0.58
N GLN A 37 -11.01 8.56 -0.01
CA GLN A 37 -9.95 9.34 0.64
C GLN A 37 -8.83 9.77 -0.30
N HIS A 38 -8.76 9.20 -1.51
CA HIS A 38 -7.56 9.25 -2.34
C HIS A 38 -7.76 9.78 -3.76
N PHE A 39 -8.87 10.46 -4.07
CA PHE A 39 -9.12 11.02 -5.41
C PHE A 39 -7.92 11.88 -5.89
N PRO A 40 -7.38 11.65 -7.11
CA PRO A 40 -7.93 10.90 -8.23
C PRO A 40 -7.50 9.43 -8.34
N SER A 41 -7.13 8.82 -7.23
CA SER A 41 -6.89 7.39 -7.11
C SER A 41 -7.96 6.72 -6.24
N CYS A 42 -8.21 5.45 -6.49
CA CYS A 42 -8.88 4.59 -5.52
C CYS A 42 -7.85 3.73 -4.80
N LYS A 43 -8.12 3.42 -3.54
CA LYS A 43 -7.27 2.59 -2.69
C LYS A 43 -8.14 1.61 -1.91
N CYS A 44 -7.73 0.35 -1.85
CA CYS A 44 -8.25 -0.60 -0.88
C CYS A 44 -7.10 -1.43 -0.33
N TYR A 45 -7.30 -2.08 0.81
CA TYR A 45 -6.31 -2.98 1.36
C TYR A 45 -6.93 -4.20 2.02
N LEU A 46 -6.17 -5.30 1.99
CA LEU A 46 -6.43 -6.52 2.75
C LEU A 46 -5.71 -6.42 4.08
N VAL A 47 -6.40 -6.66 5.21
CA VAL A 47 -5.75 -6.81 6.51
C VAL A 47 -5.24 -8.25 6.63
N LEU A 48 -3.93 -8.44 6.48
CA LEU A 48 -3.29 -9.77 6.53
C LEU A 48 -3.11 -10.26 7.97
N SER A 49 -2.77 -9.35 8.87
CA SER A 49 -2.71 -9.63 10.30
C SER A 49 -2.89 -8.35 11.11
N ARG A 50 -3.47 -8.48 12.30
CA ARG A 50 -3.62 -7.39 13.26
C ARG A 50 -3.42 -7.92 14.67
N THR A 51 -2.44 -7.38 15.38
CA THR A 51 -2.07 -7.81 16.73
C THR A 51 -1.92 -6.60 17.63
N GLU A 52 -2.50 -6.67 18.83
CA GLU A 52 -2.31 -5.66 19.87
C GLU A 52 -1.32 -6.18 20.92
N LEU A 53 -0.26 -5.42 21.18
CA LEU A 53 0.76 -5.75 22.16
C LEU A 53 1.26 -4.48 22.86
N GLN A 54 1.19 -4.46 24.20
CA GLN A 54 1.72 -3.37 25.02
C GLN A 54 1.23 -1.97 24.59
N GLY A 55 -0.08 -1.83 24.34
CA GLY A 55 -0.68 -0.54 23.93
C GLY A 55 -0.36 -0.13 22.49
N LYS A 56 0.19 -1.03 21.67
CA LYS A 56 0.48 -0.81 20.26
C LYS A 56 -0.31 -1.78 19.40
N VAL A 57 -0.87 -1.28 18.30
CA VAL A 57 -1.54 -2.10 17.28
C VAL A 57 -0.61 -2.24 16.09
N TYR A 58 -0.17 -3.47 15.84
CA TYR A 58 0.62 -3.87 14.70
C TYR A 58 -0.33 -4.41 13.64
N GLU A 59 -0.35 -3.81 12.46
CA GLU A 59 -1.22 -4.21 11.37
C GLU A 59 -0.41 -4.40 10.09
N LYS A 60 -0.54 -5.58 9.47
CA LYS A 60 0.06 -5.87 8.18
C LYS A 60 -1.03 -5.89 7.12
N ARG A 61 -0.78 -5.18 6.03
CA ARG A 61 -1.73 -4.95 4.95
C ARG A 61 -1.12 -5.30 3.60
N LEU A 62 -1.96 -5.71 2.65
CA LEU A 62 -1.65 -5.71 1.23
C LEU A 62 -2.52 -4.66 0.56
N VAL A 63 -1.88 -3.64 0.01
CA VAL A 63 -2.51 -2.40 -0.45
C VAL A 63 -2.56 -2.39 -1.96
N LEU A 64 -3.76 -2.25 -2.52
CA LEU A 64 -4.01 -2.00 -3.94
C LEU A 64 -4.34 -0.51 -4.13
N THR A 65 -3.59 0.14 -5.01
CA THR A 65 -3.87 1.52 -5.44
C THR A 65 -4.05 1.57 -6.94
N MET A 66 -5.14 2.19 -7.39
CA MET A 66 -5.53 2.33 -8.78
C MET A 66 -5.62 3.82 -9.13
N SER A 67 -4.91 4.27 -10.17
CA SER A 67 -5.01 5.65 -10.65
C SER A 67 -6.12 5.81 -11.70
N PHE A 68 -6.89 6.89 -11.63
CA PHE A 68 -7.78 7.28 -12.73
C PHE A 68 -7.15 8.28 -13.70
N LEU A 69 -5.99 8.84 -13.37
CA LEU A 69 -5.28 9.77 -14.25
C LEU A 69 -4.35 9.08 -15.25
N VAL A 70 -3.86 7.90 -14.87
CA VAL A 70 -2.95 7.10 -15.68
C VAL A 70 -3.40 5.65 -15.67
N GLU A 71 -3.08 4.91 -16.73
CA GLU A 71 -3.43 3.50 -16.92
C GLU A 71 -2.52 2.58 -16.10
N TYR A 72 -2.35 2.87 -14.82
CA TYR A 72 -1.47 2.12 -13.93
C TYR A 72 -2.11 1.84 -12.56
N PHE A 73 -1.72 0.69 -11.99
CA PHE A 73 -2.04 0.31 -10.63
C PHE A 73 -0.86 -0.36 -9.94
N THR A 74 -0.90 -0.38 -8.61
CA THR A 74 0.20 -0.87 -7.76
C THR A 74 -0.36 -1.74 -6.66
N CYS A 75 0.36 -2.79 -6.31
CA CYS A 75 0.04 -3.67 -5.18
C CYS A 75 1.32 -3.83 -4.35
N TYR A 76 1.25 -3.55 -3.05
CA TYR A 76 2.41 -3.58 -2.16
C TYR A 76 2.01 -3.93 -0.72
N PHE A 77 2.95 -4.45 0.06
CA PHE A 77 2.74 -4.71 1.47
C PHE A 77 3.04 -3.46 2.30
N GLU A 78 2.25 -3.26 3.35
CA GLU A 78 2.40 -2.17 4.30
C GLU A 78 2.30 -2.74 5.72
N GLU A 79 3.21 -2.35 6.60
CA GLU A 79 3.11 -2.59 8.04
C GLU A 79 2.89 -1.25 8.75
N LEU A 80 1.87 -1.20 9.59
CA LEU A 80 1.52 -0.07 10.42
C LEU A 80 1.69 -0.42 11.89
N VAL A 81 2.24 0.52 12.66
CA VAL A 81 2.27 0.46 14.12
C VAL A 81 1.58 1.70 14.66
N HIS A 82 0.40 1.50 15.23
CA HIS A 82 -0.35 2.53 15.94
C HIS A 82 -0.01 2.48 17.42
N PHE A 83 0.20 3.64 18.05
CA PHE A 83 0.45 3.78 19.48
C PHE A 83 -0.82 4.30 20.13
N ASN A 84 -1.56 3.46 20.86
CA ASN A 84 -2.87 3.83 21.40
C ASN A 84 -2.80 4.98 22.42
N GLU A 85 -1.66 5.12 23.10
CA GLU A 85 -1.43 6.11 24.16
C GLU A 85 -0.93 7.46 23.63
N LEU A 86 -0.58 7.54 22.34
CA LEU A 86 0.02 8.72 21.73
C LEU A 86 -0.85 9.18 20.57
N ASP A 87 -1.23 10.47 20.56
CA ASP A 87 -1.90 11.10 19.41
C ASP A 87 -0.87 11.43 18.32
N VAL A 88 -0.21 10.38 17.80
CA VAL A 88 0.83 10.45 16.78
C VAL A 88 0.42 9.65 15.55
N LEU A 89 0.92 10.07 14.39
CA LEU A 89 0.75 9.30 13.16
C LEU A 89 1.34 7.90 13.32
N PRO A 90 0.68 6.86 12.77
CA PRO A 90 1.20 5.51 12.85
C PRO A 90 2.55 5.43 12.13
N PHE A 91 3.47 4.69 12.74
CA PHE A 91 4.70 4.31 12.07
C PHE A 91 4.37 3.38 10.92
N ARG A 92 4.98 3.61 9.76
CA ARG A 92 4.66 2.92 8.51
C ARG A 92 5.92 2.38 7.87
N VAL A 93 5.86 1.13 7.44
CA VAL A 93 6.87 0.47 6.62
C VAL A 93 6.20 -0.06 5.37
N ILE A 94 6.77 0.22 4.19
CA ILE A 94 6.26 -0.25 2.90
C ILE A 94 7.31 -1.13 2.24
N TYR A 95 6.89 -2.27 1.68
CA TYR A 95 7.80 -3.21 1.01
C TYR A 95 7.07 -4.06 -0.04
N ASN A 96 7.82 -4.59 -1.01
CA ASN A 96 7.25 -5.41 -2.08
C ASN A 96 7.30 -6.92 -1.86
N LYS A 97 8.20 -7.40 -0.99
CA LYS A 97 8.31 -8.81 -0.65
C LYS A 97 8.41 -8.98 0.85
N THR A 98 7.73 -10.00 1.39
CA THR A 98 7.84 -10.34 2.81
C THR A 98 9.15 -11.10 3.06
N SER A 99 9.93 -10.72 4.08
CA SER A 99 11.18 -11.39 4.46
C SER A 99 11.00 -12.79 5.07
N THR A 100 9.76 -13.19 5.34
CA THR A 100 9.40 -14.48 5.93
C THR A 100 8.83 -15.41 4.86
N ASN A 101 9.18 -16.71 4.92
CA ASN A 101 8.73 -17.81 4.06
C ASN A 101 7.19 -17.92 3.93
N ALA A 102 6.57 -16.99 3.22
CA ALA A 102 5.13 -16.95 3.02
C ALA A 102 4.84 -17.01 1.52
N ASN A 103 5.05 -18.19 0.93
CA ASN A 103 4.51 -18.52 -0.40
C ASN A 103 3.01 -18.15 -0.49
N SER A 104 2.28 -18.17 0.63
CA SER A 104 0.89 -17.76 0.74
C SER A 104 0.61 -16.30 0.39
N TYR A 105 1.48 -15.34 0.74
CA TYR A 105 1.21 -13.92 0.47
C TYR A 105 1.52 -13.53 -0.98
N GLU A 106 2.47 -14.20 -1.63
CA GLU A 106 2.74 -14.02 -3.07
C GLU A 106 1.59 -14.56 -3.93
N GLU A 107 0.97 -15.67 -3.52
CA GLU A 107 -0.25 -16.19 -4.16
C GLU A 107 -1.42 -15.20 -4.03
N ILE A 108 -1.61 -14.61 -2.85
CA ILE A 108 -2.63 -13.58 -2.62
C ILE A 108 -2.34 -12.34 -3.48
N ASN A 109 -1.10 -11.86 -3.51
CA ASN A 109 -0.69 -10.72 -4.33
C ASN A 109 -0.97 -10.96 -5.82
N SER A 110 -0.57 -12.13 -6.34
CA SER A 110 -0.81 -12.54 -7.72
C SER A 110 -2.31 -12.55 -8.05
N ARG A 111 -3.14 -13.07 -7.13
CA ARG A 111 -4.59 -13.10 -7.29
C ARG A 111 -5.22 -11.71 -7.31
N ILE A 112 -4.76 -10.79 -6.47
CA ILE A 112 -5.25 -9.41 -6.49
C ILE A 112 -4.89 -8.73 -7.80
N ILE A 113 -3.66 -8.93 -8.29
CA ILE A 113 -3.20 -8.37 -9.57
C ILE A 113 -4.06 -8.91 -10.71
N GLU A 114 -4.40 -10.19 -10.70
CA GLU A 114 -5.31 -10.81 -11.67
C GLU A 114 -6.71 -10.19 -11.63
N ILE A 115 -7.32 -10.09 -10.45
CA ILE A 115 -8.66 -9.50 -10.26
C ILE A 115 -8.67 -8.02 -10.70
N ALA A 116 -7.63 -7.26 -10.37
CA ALA A 116 -7.48 -5.87 -10.77
C ALA A 116 -7.35 -5.74 -12.29
N SER A 117 -6.51 -6.56 -12.92
CA SER A 117 -6.31 -6.58 -14.38
C SER A 117 -7.59 -6.97 -15.14
N LYS A 118 -8.40 -7.86 -14.56
CA LYS A 118 -9.70 -8.25 -15.13
C LYS A 118 -10.71 -7.11 -15.11
N ASN A 119 -10.82 -6.38 -13.99
CA ASN A 119 -11.79 -5.29 -13.83
C ASN A 119 -11.32 -3.97 -14.48
N PHE A 120 -10.02 -3.79 -14.67
CA PHE A 120 -9.38 -2.63 -15.29
C PHE A 120 -8.40 -3.08 -16.39
N SER A 121 -8.94 -3.62 -17.48
CA SER A 121 -8.14 -4.25 -18.55
C SER A 121 -7.20 -3.32 -19.31
N THR A 122 -7.42 -2.00 -19.24
CA THR A 122 -6.52 -0.99 -19.80
C THR A 122 -5.35 -0.68 -18.88
N HIS A 123 -5.47 -0.93 -17.57
CA HIS A 123 -4.45 -0.56 -16.60
C HIS A 123 -3.35 -1.62 -16.51
N LYS A 124 -2.12 -1.14 -16.35
CA LYS A 124 -0.94 -1.99 -16.21
C LYS A 124 -0.48 -2.03 -14.76
N TYR A 125 -0.14 -3.23 -14.29
CA TYR A 125 0.53 -3.38 -13.01
C TYR A 125 1.93 -2.75 -13.08
N LEU A 126 2.24 -1.86 -12.14
CA LEU A 126 3.58 -1.35 -11.91
C LEU A 126 4.15 -1.99 -10.66
N ASP A 127 5.11 -2.88 -10.86
CA ASP A 127 5.93 -3.39 -9.78
C ASP A 127 6.83 -2.27 -9.26
N HIS A 128 6.50 -1.76 -8.08
CA HIS A 128 7.28 -0.72 -7.41
C HIS A 128 8.48 -1.27 -6.66
N TYR A 129 8.98 -2.47 -7.01
CA TYR A 129 10.09 -3.12 -6.32
C TYR A 129 11.30 -2.18 -6.16
N PRO A 130 11.70 -1.38 -7.17
CA PRO A 130 12.80 -0.42 -6.99
C PRO A 130 12.54 0.61 -5.88
N LEU A 131 11.31 1.11 -5.74
CA LEU A 131 10.93 2.11 -4.73
C LEU A 131 10.70 1.50 -3.33
N PHE A 132 10.38 0.21 -3.26
CA PHE A 132 10.02 -0.50 -2.03
C PHE A 132 10.98 -1.67 -1.70
N SER A 133 12.15 -1.68 -2.34
CA SER A 133 13.25 -2.63 -2.07
C SER A 133 14.00 -2.30 -0.78
N GLN A 134 13.82 -1.08 -0.28
CA GLN A 134 14.40 -0.64 0.99
C GLN A 134 13.27 -0.39 1.99
N ARG A 135 13.51 -0.82 3.24
CA ARG A 135 12.65 -0.54 4.36
C ARG A 135 12.58 0.98 4.55
N LEU A 136 11.43 1.58 4.23
CA LEU A 136 11.19 3.00 4.46
C LEU A 136 10.59 3.18 5.85
N ASP A 137 11.42 3.56 6.81
CA ASP A 137 10.98 3.97 8.13
C ASP A 137 10.38 5.38 8.01
N ALA A 138 9.06 5.50 7.90
CA ALA A 138 8.39 6.79 7.90
C ALA A 138 8.48 7.43 9.30
N VAL A 139 9.53 8.23 9.47
CA VAL A 139 9.76 9.40 10.35
C VAL A 139 8.92 9.47 11.65
N TYR A 140 9.58 9.21 12.78
CA TYR A 140 9.26 9.78 14.09
C TYR A 140 9.19 11.31 13.97
N PRO A 141 8.27 12.04 14.66
CA PRO A 141 8.33 13.50 14.69
C PRO A 141 9.74 13.92 15.11
N TYR A 142 10.40 14.70 14.24
CA TYR A 142 11.76 15.20 14.35
C TYR A 142 12.31 15.23 15.79
N THR A 143 13.19 14.30 16.12
CA THR A 143 14.14 14.48 17.22
C THR A 143 15.42 15.08 16.64
N ASP A 144 16.06 16.01 17.33
CA ASP A 144 17.18 16.85 16.88
C ASP A 144 18.47 16.11 16.45
N ASP A 145 18.44 14.79 16.29
CA ASP A 145 19.58 13.96 15.90
C ASP A 145 19.44 13.48 14.44
N TYR A 146 20.12 14.21 13.54
CA TYR A 146 19.92 14.22 12.09
C TYR A 146 20.68 13.14 11.30
N THR A 147 21.16 12.06 11.91
CA THR A 147 22.15 11.20 11.20
C THR A 147 21.55 10.11 10.29
N THR A 148 20.26 9.78 10.39
CA THR A 148 19.74 8.58 9.70
C THR A 148 18.32 8.66 9.14
N ILE A 149 17.65 9.81 9.19
CA ILE A 149 16.26 9.92 8.72
C ILE A 149 16.24 10.48 7.29
N VAL A 150 16.10 9.60 6.31
CA VAL A 150 15.94 9.96 4.89
C VAL A 150 14.46 10.22 4.63
N SER A 151 14.11 11.45 4.23
CA SER A 151 12.72 11.74 3.87
C SER A 151 12.29 10.90 2.66
N LEU A 152 11.01 10.51 2.60
CA LEU A 152 10.44 9.80 1.46
C LEU A 152 10.72 10.54 0.14
N PHE A 153 10.68 11.88 0.18
CA PHE A 153 11.03 12.73 -0.95
C PHE A 153 12.50 12.57 -1.38
N THR A 154 13.42 12.52 -0.41
CA THR A 154 14.85 12.31 -0.67
C THR A 154 15.11 10.96 -1.33
N LEU A 155 14.37 9.91 -0.94
CA LEU A 155 14.52 8.59 -1.55
C LEU A 155 13.90 8.53 -2.95
N LEU A 156 12.70 9.10 -3.14
CA LEU A 156 11.96 9.05 -4.40
C LEU A 156 12.57 9.94 -5.50
N PHE A 157 13.17 11.08 -5.15
CA PHE A 157 13.64 12.06 -6.14
C PHE A 157 15.16 12.23 -6.18
N ASN A 158 15.87 11.96 -5.07
CA ASN A 158 17.33 12.10 -4.98
C ASN A 158 18.05 10.76 -4.71
N GLY A 159 17.31 9.66 -4.58
CA GLY A 159 17.85 8.36 -4.17
C GLY A 159 18.66 7.66 -5.27
N TYR A 160 18.39 7.94 -6.55
CA TYR A 160 19.07 7.30 -7.68
C TYR A 160 20.59 7.49 -7.67
N GLU A 161 21.09 8.66 -7.25
CA GLU A 161 22.54 8.91 -7.13
C GLU A 161 23.17 8.24 -5.89
N LYS A 162 22.36 7.85 -4.89
CA LYS A 162 22.83 7.20 -3.66
C LYS A 162 22.72 5.67 -3.70
N LEU A 163 21.99 5.12 -4.67
CA LEU A 163 21.78 3.67 -4.82
C LEU A 163 23.01 2.93 -5.38
N GLU A 164 24.00 3.62 -5.94
CA GLU A 164 25.26 3.00 -6.40
C GLU A 164 26.19 2.51 -5.27
N GLN A 165 25.84 2.75 -3.99
CA GLN A 165 26.70 2.44 -2.84
C GLN A 165 26.11 1.42 -1.85
N VAL A 166 25.01 0.73 -2.16
CA VAL A 166 24.39 -0.20 -1.23
C VAL A 166 24.77 -1.65 -1.58
N GLU A 167 25.66 -2.25 -0.79
CA GLU A 167 25.91 -3.69 -0.81
C GLU A 167 24.66 -4.43 -0.37
N VAL A 168 24.21 -5.37 -1.20
CA VAL A 168 23.11 -6.28 -0.90
C VAL A 168 23.67 -7.35 0.05
N PHE A 169 23.19 -7.37 1.29
CA PHE A 169 23.44 -8.50 2.19
C PHE A 169 22.43 -9.60 1.87
N GLU A 170 22.94 -10.76 1.45
CA GLU A 170 22.20 -12.02 1.25
C GLU A 170 21.64 -12.59 2.56
#